data_AF-A0A535IX40-F1
#
_entry.id   AF-A0A535IX40-F1
#
_cell.length_a   1.000
_cell.length_b   1.000
_cell.length_c   1.000
_cell.angle_alpha   90.00
_cell.angle_beta   90.00
_cell.angle_gamma   90.00
#
_symmetry.space_group_name_H-M   'P 1'
#
loop_
_entity.id
_entity.type
_entity.pdbx_description
1 polymer ?
#
loop_
_entity_poly.entity_id
_entity_poly.type
_entity_poly.pdbx_seq_one_letter_code
_entity_poly.pdbx_strand_id
1 'polypeptide(L)'
;MSSPQAATAGPQLGPAGVERWLRELGLEAVERADRDGITSWDLELDGRRRFALRVTVILDPSVGLVCWAHYAPPITDMFRRSYRKLLRWNDELPFVKFSVAEDERPILSAELPLDGAGVDELGLALARIVAVSDRLLDESADWLWLGGKRPAGYGGTAPRNQALLSRYEHRLAELLTS
;
A
#
# COMPACT_ATOMS: atom_id res chain seq x y z
N MET A 1 34.27 0.51 -35.43
CA MET A 1 33.67 0.13 -34.15
C MET A 1 32.95 1.35 -33.62
N SER A 2 31.64 1.45 -33.85
CA SER A 2 30.84 2.60 -33.42
C SER A 2 30.54 2.47 -31.94
N SER A 3 30.90 3.47 -31.15
CA SER A 3 30.56 3.56 -29.73
C SER A 3 29.04 3.53 -29.55
N PRO A 4 28.51 2.84 -28.53
CA PRO A 4 27.09 2.90 -28.22
C PRO A 4 26.75 4.32 -27.77
N GLN A 5 25.79 4.93 -28.47
CA GLN A 5 25.20 6.21 -28.13
C GLN A 5 24.50 6.06 -26.78
N ALA A 6 24.95 6.80 -25.77
CA ALA A 6 24.29 6.84 -24.47
C ALA A 6 22.83 7.27 -24.69
N ALA A 7 21.90 6.37 -24.40
CA ALA A 7 20.49 6.72 -24.34
C ALA A 7 20.36 7.85 -23.32
N THR A 8 19.85 9.00 -23.77
CA THR A 8 19.53 10.13 -22.89
C THR A 8 18.48 9.63 -21.90
N ALA A 9 18.90 9.35 -20.68
CA ALA A 9 18.00 8.97 -19.59
C ALA A 9 16.99 10.12 -19.41
N GLY A 10 15.70 9.80 -19.51
CA GLY A 10 14.63 10.73 -19.15
C GLY A 10 14.81 11.22 -17.70
N PRO A 11 14.13 12.30 -17.29
CA PRO A 11 14.25 12.80 -15.93
C PRO A 11 13.94 11.68 -14.94
N GLN A 12 14.94 11.29 -14.15
CA GLN A 12 14.82 10.26 -13.13
C GLN A 12 13.83 10.75 -12.07
N LEU A 13 12.86 9.90 -11.71
CA LEU A 13 11.84 10.24 -10.71
C LEU A 13 12.53 10.57 -9.38
N GLY A 14 12.37 11.82 -8.93
CA GLY A 14 12.85 12.28 -7.62
C GLY A 14 11.70 12.54 -6.64
N PRO A 15 12.02 12.85 -5.37
CA PRO A 15 11.04 13.07 -4.31
C PRO A 15 9.93 14.07 -4.66
N ALA A 16 10.29 15.21 -5.25
CA ALA A 16 9.33 16.24 -5.67
C ALA A 16 8.33 15.73 -6.73
N GLY A 17 8.72 14.74 -7.54
CA GLY A 17 7.84 14.08 -8.49
C GLY A 17 6.78 13.24 -7.80
N VAL A 18 7.16 12.47 -6.79
CA VAL A 18 6.23 11.68 -5.96
C VAL A 18 5.31 12.60 -5.17
N GLU A 19 5.81 13.66 -4.56
CA GLU A 19 5.01 14.65 -3.83
C GLU A 19 3.99 15.37 -4.73
N ARG A 20 4.34 15.60 -5.99
CA ARG A 20 3.39 16.12 -6.99
C ARG A 20 2.30 15.08 -7.26
N TRP A 21 2.66 13.81 -7.49
CA TRP A 21 1.68 12.74 -7.71
C TRP A 21 0.74 12.54 -6.51
N LEU A 22 1.25 12.54 -5.28
CA LEU A 22 0.42 12.45 -4.08
C LEU A 22 -0.61 13.59 -4.03
N ARG A 23 -0.20 14.83 -4.32
CA ARG A 23 -1.13 15.98 -4.41
C ARG A 23 -2.15 15.83 -5.53
N GLU A 24 -1.75 15.34 -6.70
CA GLU A 24 -2.67 15.06 -7.83
C GLU A 24 -3.69 13.97 -7.48
N LEU A 25 -3.33 13.03 -6.61
CA LEU A 25 -4.23 12.00 -6.07
C LEU A 25 -5.10 12.50 -4.91
N GLY A 26 -4.91 13.74 -4.46
CA GLY A 26 -5.61 14.31 -3.30
C GLY A 26 -5.15 13.72 -1.98
N LEU A 27 -3.90 13.24 -1.91
CA LEU A 27 -3.30 12.63 -0.73
C LEU A 27 -2.29 13.60 -0.09
N GLU A 28 -2.34 13.67 1.23
CA GLU A 28 -1.40 14.44 2.04
C GLU A 28 -0.62 13.50 2.94
N ALA A 29 0.70 13.69 2.97
CA ALA A 29 1.58 12.91 3.84
C ALA A 29 1.51 13.46 5.27
N VAL A 30 1.29 12.56 6.22
CA VAL A 30 1.32 12.85 7.66
C VAL A 30 2.76 13.11 8.12
N GLU A 31 3.71 12.36 7.55
CA GLU A 31 5.13 12.48 7.84
C GLU A 31 5.95 12.27 6.56
N ARG A 32 7.11 12.94 6.49
CA ARG A 32 8.11 12.78 5.43
C ARG A 32 9.47 12.58 6.08
N ALA A 33 10.21 11.58 5.61
CA ALA A 33 11.56 11.30 6.07
C ALA A 33 12.51 11.08 4.90
N ASP A 34 13.79 11.42 5.09
CA ASP A 34 14.88 11.11 4.16
C ASP A 34 16.01 10.41 4.92
N ARG A 35 16.54 9.34 4.34
CA ARG A 35 17.66 8.61 4.89
C ARG A 35 18.46 7.93 3.78
N ASP A 36 19.76 8.16 3.74
CA ASP A 36 20.69 7.46 2.83
C ASP A 36 20.25 7.48 1.35
N GLY A 37 19.65 8.59 0.90
CA GLY A 37 19.16 8.75 -0.48
C GLY A 37 17.79 8.13 -0.76
N ILE A 38 17.15 7.55 0.25
CA ILE A 38 15.78 7.03 0.23
C ILE A 38 14.86 8.07 0.86
N THR A 39 13.73 8.36 0.21
CA THR A 39 12.70 9.24 0.76
C THR A 39 11.44 8.44 1.04
N SER A 40 10.77 8.68 2.16
CA SER A 40 9.49 8.07 2.49
C SER A 40 8.43 9.08 2.92
N TRP A 41 7.17 8.74 2.66
CA TRP A 41 5.99 9.51 3.04
C TRP A 41 4.98 8.61 3.71
N ASP A 42 4.59 8.93 4.94
CA ASP A 42 3.56 8.21 5.66
C ASP A 42 2.19 8.81 5.35
N LEU A 43 1.27 7.94 4.95
CA LEU A 43 -0.11 8.23 4.65
C LEU A 43 -1.00 7.54 5.67
N GLU A 44 -2.18 8.09 5.88
CA GLU A 44 -3.28 7.37 6.52
C GLU A 44 -4.44 7.32 5.53
N LEU A 45 -4.85 6.10 5.16
CA LEU A 45 -5.85 5.84 4.15
C LEU A 45 -7.05 5.12 4.76
N ASP A 46 -8.23 5.47 4.29
CA ASP A 46 -9.49 4.80 4.59
C ASP A 46 -9.98 4.04 3.37
N GLY A 47 -10.42 2.81 3.61
CA GLY A 47 -11.30 2.07 2.74
C GLY A 47 -12.77 2.32 3.08
N ARG A 48 -13.64 1.63 2.37
CA ARG A 48 -15.09 1.64 2.61
C ARG A 48 -15.46 0.95 3.92
N ARG A 49 -14.60 0.02 4.39
CA ARG A 49 -14.83 -0.79 5.59
C ARG A 49 -13.67 -0.68 6.59
N ARG A 50 -12.44 -0.61 6.09
CA ARG A 50 -11.19 -0.58 6.84
C ARG A 50 -10.66 0.84 6.90
N PHE A 51 -10.79 1.46 8.06
CA PHE A 51 -10.38 2.84 8.29
C PHE A 51 -9.02 2.92 8.99
N ALA A 52 -8.37 4.08 8.83
CA ALA A 52 -7.10 4.44 9.47
C ALA A 52 -5.97 3.44 9.15
N LEU A 53 -5.87 2.99 7.89
CA LEU A 53 -4.77 2.16 7.42
C LEU A 53 -3.53 3.03 7.21
N ARG A 54 -2.48 2.79 7.99
CA ARG A 54 -1.18 3.45 7.83
C ARG A 54 -0.43 2.83 6.65
N VAL A 55 -0.03 3.66 5.69
CA VAL A 55 0.71 3.25 4.49
C VAL A 55 1.90 4.16 4.29
N THR A 56 3.11 3.61 4.19
CA THR A 56 4.32 4.33 3.84
C THR A 56 4.61 4.16 2.36
N VAL A 57 4.78 5.25 1.62
CA VAL A 57 5.33 5.25 0.27
C VAL A 57 6.83 5.49 0.38
N ILE A 58 7.64 4.62 -0.21
CA ILE A 58 9.11 4.67 -0.14
C ILE A 58 9.64 4.79 -1.57
N LEU A 59 10.45 5.81 -1.83
CA LEU A 59 11.23 5.96 -3.05
C LEU A 59 12.68 5.63 -2.75
N ASP A 60 13.15 4.53 -3.32
CA ASP A 60 14.58 4.27 -3.47
C ASP A 60 14.92 4.38 -4.97
N PRO A 61 15.66 5.42 -5.41
CA PRO A 61 16.00 5.62 -6.82
C PRO A 61 16.78 4.48 -7.46
N SER A 62 17.38 3.59 -6.66
CA SER A 62 18.14 2.42 -7.11
C SER A 62 17.28 1.14 -7.21
N VAL A 63 16.09 1.14 -6.59
CA VAL A 63 15.21 -0.04 -6.52
C VAL A 63 13.85 0.22 -7.17
N GLY A 64 13.10 1.22 -6.72
CA GLY A 64 11.68 1.34 -7.04
C GLY A 64 10.89 2.25 -6.11
N LEU A 65 9.59 2.29 -6.37
CA LEU A 65 8.60 2.77 -5.41
C LEU A 65 7.97 1.58 -4.69
N VAL A 66 7.92 1.63 -3.37
CA VAL A 66 7.26 0.62 -2.54
C VAL A 66 6.17 1.29 -1.73
N CYS A 67 4.94 0.81 -1.85
CA CYS A 67 3.83 1.17 -0.97
C CYS A 67 3.69 0.07 0.08
N TRP A 68 3.85 0.41 1.35
CA TRP A 68 3.90 -0.53 2.46
C TRP A 68 2.83 -0.19 3.48
N ALA A 69 1.86 -1.06 3.70
CA ALA A 69 0.84 -0.90 4.72
C ALA A 69 1.15 -1.70 5.99
N HIS A 70 1.03 -1.04 7.15
CA HIS A 70 1.00 -1.72 8.44
C HIS A 70 -0.36 -2.41 8.58
N TYR A 71 -0.43 -3.67 8.15
CA TYR A 71 -1.70 -4.36 7.94
C TYR A 71 -2.40 -4.68 9.27
N ALA A 72 -1.65 -5.22 10.23
CA ALA A 72 -2.14 -5.56 11.57
C ALA A 72 -1.06 -5.37 12.65
N PRO A 73 -1.46 -5.32 13.94
CA PRO A 73 -0.53 -5.42 15.07
C PRO A 73 0.29 -6.72 15.06
N PRO A 74 1.35 -6.84 15.89
CA PRO A 74 2.13 -8.07 16.04
C PRO A 74 1.25 -9.30 16.34
N ILE A 75 1.55 -10.44 15.72
CA ILE A 75 0.74 -11.69 15.80
C ILE A 75 1.43 -12.83 16.56
N THR A 76 1.99 -12.53 17.73
CA THR A 76 2.88 -13.39 18.55
C THR A 76 2.32 -14.81 18.78
N ASP A 77 1.06 -14.93 19.19
CA ASP A 77 0.54 -16.19 19.73
C ASP A 77 -0.12 -17.11 18.68
N MET A 78 -0.20 -16.64 17.42
CA MET A 78 -0.98 -17.30 16.36
C MET A 78 -0.16 -17.54 15.07
N PHE A 79 1.16 -17.40 15.15
CA PHE A 79 2.05 -17.28 14.00
C PHE A 79 1.84 -18.38 12.93
N ARG A 80 1.76 -19.66 13.30
CA ARG A 80 1.59 -20.76 12.33
C ARG A 80 0.28 -20.67 11.53
N ARG A 81 -0.83 -20.34 12.20
CA ARG A 81 -2.13 -20.20 11.53
C ARG A 81 -2.13 -18.94 10.68
N SER A 82 -1.59 -17.85 11.21
CA SER A 82 -1.53 -16.58 10.53
C SER A 82 -0.67 -16.64 9.28
N TYR A 83 0.52 -17.24 9.35
CA TYR A 83 1.42 -17.38 8.22
C TYR A 83 0.81 -18.17 7.06
N ARG A 84 0.08 -19.26 7.33
CA ARG A 84 -0.67 -20.00 6.29
C ARG A 84 -1.73 -19.14 5.61
N LYS A 85 -2.42 -18.29 6.36
CA LYS A 85 -3.41 -17.36 5.83
C LYS A 85 -2.73 -16.33 4.90
N LEU A 86 -1.59 -15.76 5.32
CA LEU A 86 -0.82 -14.83 4.49
C LEU A 86 -0.31 -15.49 3.20
N LEU A 87 0.20 -16.73 3.26
CA LEU A 87 0.63 -17.47 2.07
C LEU A 87 -0.52 -17.72 1.10
N ARG A 88 -1.67 -18.20 1.60
CA ARG A 88 -2.86 -18.40 0.77
C ARG A 88 -3.30 -17.09 0.10
N TRP A 89 -3.35 -15.99 0.85
CA TRP A 89 -3.68 -14.69 0.29
C TRP A 89 -2.67 -14.21 -0.75
N ASN A 90 -1.39 -14.54 -0.61
CA ASN A 90 -0.37 -14.23 -1.62
C ASN A 90 -0.58 -14.98 -2.94
N ASP A 91 -1.17 -16.17 -2.89
CA ASP A 91 -1.54 -16.96 -4.06
C ASP A 91 -2.84 -16.43 -4.70
N GLU A 92 -3.83 -16.06 -3.88
CA GLU A 92 -5.16 -15.61 -4.31
C GLU A 92 -5.18 -14.16 -4.82
N LEU A 93 -4.35 -13.29 -4.25
CA LEU A 93 -4.38 -11.84 -4.50
C LEU A 93 -3.16 -11.42 -5.34
N PRO A 94 -3.37 -11.15 -6.64
CA PRO A 94 -2.29 -10.67 -7.49
C PRO A 94 -1.94 -9.20 -7.16
N PHE A 95 -0.73 -8.79 -7.49
CA PHE A 95 -0.22 -7.40 -7.42
C PHE A 95 0.05 -6.82 -6.03
N VAL A 96 -0.32 -7.52 -4.96
CA VAL A 96 0.10 -7.18 -3.59
C VAL A 96 0.75 -8.38 -2.94
N LYS A 97 1.61 -8.14 -1.95
CA LYS A 97 2.24 -9.21 -1.19
C LYS A 97 2.18 -8.96 0.30
N PHE A 98 1.83 -10.03 1.01
CA PHE A 98 1.88 -10.12 2.45
C PHE A 98 3.24 -10.63 2.89
N SER A 99 3.78 -9.96 3.90
CA SER A 99 5.01 -10.36 4.59
C SER A 99 4.84 -10.13 6.09
N VAL A 100 5.86 -10.47 6.87
CA VAL A 100 5.91 -10.23 8.31
C VAL A 100 7.19 -9.46 8.62
N ALA A 101 7.06 -8.35 9.35
CA ALA A 101 8.20 -7.57 9.80
C ALA A 101 8.97 -8.30 10.90
N GLU A 102 10.17 -7.79 11.23
CA GLU A 102 11.00 -8.32 12.32
C GLU A 102 10.26 -8.36 13.67
N ASP A 103 9.41 -7.37 13.93
CA ASP A 103 8.57 -7.28 15.14
C ASP A 103 7.23 -8.04 15.02
N GLU A 104 7.16 -8.99 14.09
CA GLU A 104 6.03 -9.89 13.87
C GLU A 104 4.75 -9.21 13.36
N ARG A 105 4.81 -7.95 12.93
CA ARG A 105 3.67 -7.28 12.30
C ARG A 105 3.42 -7.81 10.88
N PRO A 106 2.19 -8.22 10.54
CA PRO A 106 1.81 -8.44 9.16
C PRO A 106 1.87 -7.15 8.36
N ILE A 107 2.43 -7.24 7.16
CA ILE A 107 2.61 -6.14 6.22
C ILE A 107 1.89 -6.51 4.93
N LEU A 108 1.34 -5.50 4.25
CA LEU A 108 0.85 -5.62 2.88
C LEU A 108 1.59 -4.61 2.01
N SER A 109 2.27 -5.07 0.96
CA SER A 109 3.03 -4.22 0.06
C SER A 109 2.54 -4.28 -1.40
N ALA A 110 2.79 -3.20 -2.13
CA ALA A 110 2.73 -3.13 -3.58
C ALA A 110 4.02 -2.45 -4.07
N GLU A 111 4.64 -2.99 -5.12
CA GLU A 111 5.94 -2.55 -5.62
C GLU A 111 5.80 -2.11 -7.08
N LEU A 112 6.50 -1.02 -7.41
CA LEU A 112 6.42 -0.34 -8.69
C LEU A 112 7.84 -0.11 -9.23
N PRO A 113 8.18 -0.64 -10.42
CA PRO A 113 9.43 -0.27 -11.08
C PRO A 113 9.41 1.21 -11.44
N LEU A 114 10.54 1.91 -11.33
CA LEU A 114 10.61 3.33 -11.70
C LEU A 114 10.38 3.56 -13.19
N ASP A 115 10.78 2.60 -14.03
CA ASP A 115 10.49 2.64 -15.45
C ASP A 115 9.00 2.44 -15.70
N GLY A 116 8.36 3.44 -16.31
CA GLY A 116 6.91 3.46 -16.51
C GLY A 116 6.09 3.82 -15.26
N ALA A 117 6.71 4.16 -14.12
CA ALA A 117 5.96 4.66 -12.97
C ALA A 117 5.38 6.05 -13.26
N GLY A 118 4.09 6.20 -12.94
CA GLY A 118 3.36 7.44 -13.02
C GLY A 118 2.39 7.64 -11.86
N VAL A 119 1.67 8.76 -11.93
CA VAL A 119 0.61 9.09 -10.96
C VAL A 119 -0.45 7.99 -10.90
N ASP A 120 -0.77 7.36 -12.03
CA ASP A 120 -1.81 6.34 -12.10
C ASP A 120 -1.34 4.98 -11.56
N GLU A 121 -0.10 4.61 -11.81
CA GLU A 121 0.50 3.39 -11.27
C GLU A 121 0.61 3.47 -9.75
N LEU A 122 1.07 4.61 -9.22
CA LEU A 122 1.09 4.86 -7.76
C LEU A 122 -0.32 4.86 -7.17
N GLY A 123 -1.25 5.60 -7.80
CA GLY A 123 -2.64 5.68 -7.35
C GLY A 123 -3.32 4.32 -7.31
N LEU A 124 -3.13 3.49 -8.34
CA LEU A 124 -3.66 2.13 -8.40
C LEU A 124 -3.04 1.21 -7.35
N ALA A 125 -1.73 1.31 -7.09
CA ALA A 125 -1.07 0.54 -6.05
C ALA A 125 -1.65 0.83 -4.66
N LEU A 126 -1.81 2.12 -4.32
CA LEU A 126 -2.42 2.55 -3.05
C LEU A 126 -3.89 2.11 -2.96
N ALA A 127 -4.66 2.27 -4.04
CA ALA A 127 -6.06 1.88 -4.06
C ALA A 127 -6.24 0.36 -3.92
N ARG A 128 -5.33 -0.46 -4.49
CA ARG A 128 -5.30 -1.92 -4.30
C ARG A 128 -5.03 -2.32 -2.86
N ILE A 129 -4.05 -1.70 -2.21
CA ILE A 129 -3.75 -1.93 -0.79
C ILE A 129 -5.01 -1.70 0.07
N VAL A 130 -5.72 -0.58 -0.17
CA VAL A 130 -6.94 -0.25 0.56
C VAL A 130 -8.06 -1.25 0.25
N ALA A 131 -8.30 -1.56 -1.03
CA ALA A 131 -9.36 -2.49 -1.44
C ALA A 131 -9.16 -3.92 -0.92
N VAL A 132 -7.92 -4.41 -0.94
CA VAL A 132 -7.57 -5.72 -0.35
C VAL A 132 -7.79 -5.70 1.16
N SER A 133 -7.42 -4.61 1.82
CA SER A 133 -7.63 -4.45 3.27
C SER A 133 -9.12 -4.40 3.64
N ASP A 134 -9.97 -3.79 2.81
CA ASP A 134 -11.43 -3.82 2.94
C ASP A 134 -12.00 -5.23 2.76
N ARG A 135 -11.56 -5.93 1.72
CA ARG A 135 -12.01 -7.28 1.38
C ARG A 135 -11.73 -8.24 2.53
N LEU A 136 -10.51 -8.21 3.04
CA LEU A 136 -10.03 -9.14 4.06
C LEU A 136 -10.36 -8.72 5.50
N LEU A 137 -11.13 -7.64 5.69
CA LEU A 137 -11.40 -7.06 7.01
C LEU A 137 -11.99 -8.07 8.01
N ASP A 138 -12.93 -8.89 7.57
CA ASP A 138 -13.60 -9.85 8.46
C ASP A 138 -12.68 -11.04 8.75
N GLU A 139 -11.93 -11.52 7.75
CA GLU A 139 -10.95 -12.58 7.96
C GLU A 139 -9.76 -12.14 8.82
N SER A 140 -9.45 -10.85 8.87
CA SER A 140 -8.38 -10.27 9.69
C SER A 140 -8.86 -9.81 11.06
N ALA A 141 -10.17 -9.91 11.37
CA ALA A 141 -10.74 -9.34 12.59
C ALA A 141 -10.02 -9.77 13.88
N ASP A 142 -9.65 -11.05 13.99
CA ASP A 142 -8.93 -11.62 15.14
C ASP A 142 -7.52 -11.06 15.34
N TRP A 143 -6.91 -10.47 14.30
CA TRP A 143 -5.63 -9.79 14.40
C TRP A 143 -5.81 -8.32 14.77
N LEU A 144 -6.89 -7.72 14.28
CA LEU A 144 -7.10 -6.29 14.33
C LEU A 144 -7.69 -5.83 15.66
N TRP A 145 -8.51 -6.67 16.26
CA TRP A 145 -9.25 -6.34 17.46
C TRP A 145 -9.21 -7.48 18.46
N LEU A 146 -9.17 -7.12 19.75
CA LEU A 146 -9.19 -8.07 20.84
C LEU A 146 -10.42 -8.98 20.74
N GLY A 147 -10.17 -10.29 20.65
CA GLY A 147 -11.21 -11.31 20.50
C GLY A 147 -12.00 -11.22 19.19
N GLY A 148 -11.44 -10.61 18.14
CA GLY A 148 -12.07 -10.50 16.83
C GLY A 148 -13.24 -9.52 16.74
N LYS A 149 -13.49 -8.76 17.81
CA LYS A 149 -14.67 -7.89 17.91
C LYS A 149 -14.34 -6.47 17.52
N ARG A 150 -14.87 -6.04 16.39
CA ARG A 150 -14.82 -4.65 15.95
C ARG A 150 -15.38 -3.71 17.03
N PRO A 151 -14.65 -2.68 17.46
CA PRO A 151 -15.13 -1.70 18.42
C PRO A 151 -16.40 -0.99 17.95
N ALA A 152 -17.30 -0.67 18.88
CA ALA A 152 -18.45 0.18 18.60
C ALA A 152 -17.97 1.56 18.15
N GLY A 153 -18.54 2.07 17.05
CA GLY A 153 -18.13 3.34 16.45
C GLY A 153 -16.85 3.28 15.62
N TYR A 154 -16.28 2.08 15.38
CA TYR A 154 -15.18 1.93 14.43
C TYR A 154 -15.65 2.26 13.00
N GLY A 155 -14.89 3.12 12.33
CA GLY A 155 -15.12 3.55 10.97
C GLY A 155 -15.50 5.03 10.88
N GLY A 156 -15.86 5.46 9.68
CA GLY A 156 -16.33 6.82 9.40
C GLY A 156 -17.55 6.78 8.48
N THR A 157 -18.23 7.92 8.36
CA THR A 157 -19.35 8.08 7.42
C THR A 157 -18.88 8.10 5.96
N ALA A 158 -17.65 8.57 5.72
CA ALA A 158 -17.00 8.56 4.41
C ALA A 158 -15.48 8.41 4.54
N PRO A 159 -14.80 7.70 3.60
CA PRO A 159 -13.35 7.64 3.51
C PRO A 159 -12.72 9.02 3.20
N ARG A 160 -11.60 9.37 3.84
CA ARG A 160 -10.91 10.63 3.55
C ARG A 160 -10.34 10.72 2.13
N ASN A 161 -9.89 9.60 1.57
CA ASN A 161 -9.35 9.45 0.22
C ASN A 161 -10.43 8.95 -0.76
N GLN A 162 -11.67 9.41 -0.63
CA GLN A 162 -12.77 9.03 -1.52
C GLN A 162 -12.43 9.27 -3.00
N ALA A 163 -11.75 10.38 -3.32
CA ALA A 163 -11.37 10.70 -4.69
C ALA A 163 -10.43 9.64 -5.31
N LEU A 164 -9.46 9.15 -4.54
CA LEU A 164 -8.57 8.06 -4.95
C LEU A 164 -9.37 6.80 -5.27
N LEU A 165 -10.27 6.38 -4.36
CA LEU A 165 -11.05 5.15 -4.53
C LEU A 165 -11.98 5.25 -5.74
N SER A 166 -12.67 6.38 -5.91
CA SER A 166 -13.55 6.62 -7.05
C SER A 166 -12.78 6.61 -8.38
N ARG A 167 -11.57 7.17 -8.43
CA ARG A 167 -10.75 7.21 -9.65
C ARG A 167 -10.41 5.81 -10.17
N TYR A 168 -10.10 4.88 -9.28
CA TYR A 168 -9.65 3.53 -9.66
C TYR A 168 -10.70 2.43 -9.50
N GLU A 169 -11.93 2.74 -9.10
CA GLU A 169 -12.99 1.76 -8.85
C GLU A 169 -13.15 0.74 -9.98
N HIS A 170 -13.19 1.21 -11.24
CA HIS A 170 -13.32 0.36 -12.42
C HIS A 170 -12.17 -0.65 -12.58
N ARG A 171 -10.96 -0.32 -12.10
CA ARG A 171 -9.79 -1.21 -12.12
C ARG A 171 -9.76 -2.19 -10.95
N LEU A 172 -10.55 -1.94 -9.91
CA LEU A 172 -10.59 -2.74 -8.68
C LEU A 172 -11.74 -3.75 -8.68
N ALA A 173 -12.70 -3.63 -9.59
CA ALA A 173 -13.89 -4.47 -9.63
C ALA A 173 -13.57 -5.98 -9.59
N GLU A 174 -12.58 -6.43 -10.37
CA GLU A 174 -12.15 -7.83 -10.44
C GLU A 174 -11.54 -8.34 -9.12
N LEU A 175 -10.86 -7.46 -8.36
CA LEU A 175 -10.31 -7.77 -7.04
C LEU A 175 -11.40 -7.88 -5.96
N LEU A 176 -12.60 -7.35 -6.22
CA LEU A 176 -13.71 -7.30 -5.27
C LEU A 176 -14.80 -8.35 -5.54
N THR A 177 -14.72 -9.11 -6.63
CA THR A 177 -15.76 -10.06 -7.08
C THR A 177 -15.40 -11.54 -6.96
N SER A 178 -14.20 -11.87 -6.47
CA SER A 178 -13.73 -13.25 -6.31
C SER A 178 -14.11 -13.87 -4.97
#